data_AF-A0AAP9RC40-F1
#
_entry.id   AF-A0AAP9RC40-F1
#
_cell.length_a   1.000
_cell.length_b   1.000
_cell.length_c   1.000
_cell.angle_alpha   90.00
_cell.angle_beta   90.00
_cell.angle_gamma   90.00
#
_symmetry.space_group_name_H-M   'P 1'
#
loop_
_entity.id
_entity.type
_entity.pdbx_description
1 polymer ?
#
loop_
_entity_poly.entity_id
_entity_poly.type
_entity_poly.pdbx_seq_one_letter_code
_entity_poly.pdbx_strand_id
1 'polypeptide(L)' 'MLITKNSFGDVDLIVDNEVLDIPRIKFIEAHLKEIKKVITEKHINI' A
#
# COMPACT_ATOMS: atom_id res chain seq x y z
N MET A 1 -11.21 -6.63 -12.00
CA MET A 1 -10.59 -5.32 -12.29
C MET A 1 -9.19 -5.35 -11.71
N LEU A 2 -8.16 -5.63 -12.50
CA LEU A 2 -6.82 -5.92 -11.96
C LEU A 2 -6.08 -4.63 -11.56
N ILE A 3 -5.60 -4.57 -10.32
CA ILE A 3 -4.64 -3.55 -9.91
C ILE A 3 -3.26 -4.01 -10.38
N THR A 4 -2.78 -3.43 -11.49
CA THR A 4 -1.49 -3.80 -12.08
C THR A 4 -0.31 -3.03 -11.47
N LYS A 5 -0.57 -1.90 -10.80
CA LYS A 5 0.44 -1.11 -10.07
C LYS A 5 -0.18 -0.33 -8.92
N ASN A 6 0.46 -0.40 -7.75
CA ASN A 6 0.21 0.48 -6.60
C ASN A 6 1.57 0.81 -5.96
N SER A 7 1.91 2.10 -5.84
CA SER A 7 3.22 2.54 -5.38
C SER A 7 3.11 3.84 -4.60
N PHE A 8 3.97 4.02 -3.61
CA PHE A 8 4.12 5.27 -2.86
C PHE A 8 5.38 5.98 -3.35
N GLY A 9 5.24 7.20 -3.88
CA GLY A 9 6.33 7.97 -4.49
C GLY A 9 7.07 8.86 -3.50
N ASP A 10 7.50 8.31 -2.37
CA ASP A 10 8.26 9.02 -1.34
C ASP A 10 9.77 8.83 -1.48
N VAL A 11 10.52 9.74 -0.88
CA VAL A 11 11.99 9.64 -0.78
C VAL A 11 12.32 8.65 0.33
N ASP A 12 13.19 7.68 0.02
CA ASP A 12 13.63 6.69 1.00
C ASP A 12 14.32 7.37 2.18
N LEU A 13 13.78 7.15 3.38
CA LEU A 13 14.41 7.58 4.61
C LEU A 13 15.55 6.61 4.95
N ILE A 14 16.77 7.10 5.06
CA ILE A 14 17.95 6.29 5.43
C ILE A 14 18.40 6.69 6.84
N VAL A 15 18.50 5.72 7.75
CA VAL A 15 18.99 5.89 9.13
C VAL A 15 20.00 4.80 9.41
N ASP A 16 21.18 5.13 9.94
CA ASP A 16 22.26 4.17 10.25
C ASP A 16 22.63 3.24 9.07
N ASN A 17 22.63 3.79 7.85
CA ASN A 17 22.82 3.07 6.58
C ASN A 17 21.74 2.02 6.24
N GLU A 18 20.63 1.99 6.98
CA GLU A 18 19.46 1.17 6.68
C GLU A 18 18.33 2.01 6.06
N VAL A 19 17.61 1.42 5.10
CA VAL A 19 16.43 2.04 4.49
C VAL A 19 15.23 1.80 5.42
N LEU A 20 14.72 2.87 6.00
CA LEU A 20 13.58 2.86 6.91
C LEU A 20 12.29 3.23 6.16
N ASP A 21 11.67 2.23 5.54
CA ASP A 21 10.56 2.42 4.61
C ASP A 21 9.16 2.45 5.28
N ILE A 22 9.10 2.94 6.52
CA ILE A 22 7.88 2.97 7.34
C ILE A 22 6.72 3.71 6.66
N PRO A 23 6.91 4.87 5.99
CA PRO A 23 5.81 5.55 5.30
C PRO A 23 5.21 4.71 4.17
N ARG A 24 6.05 4.06 3.36
CA ARG A 24 5.62 3.19 2.26
C ARG A 24 4.88 1.95 2.75
N ILE A 25 5.37 1.31 3.81
CA ILE A 25 4.70 0.17 4.45
C ILE A 25 3.30 0.58 4.91
N LYS A 26 3.17 1.68 5.66
CA LYS A 26 1.87 2.17 6.13
C LYS A 26 0.91 2.50 5.00
N PHE A 27 1.42 3.08 3.92
CA PHE A 27 0.61 3.37 2.74
C PHE A 27 0.06 2.10 2.08
N ILE A 28 0.91 1.08 1.89
CA ILE A 28 0.52 -0.20 1.31
C ILE A 28 -0.50 -0.91 2.19
N GLU A 29 -0.27 -0.98 3.51
CA GLU A 29 -1.19 -1.61 4.45
C GLU A 29 -2.57 -0.95 4.45
N ALA A 30 -2.61 0.38 4.46
CA ALA A 30 -3.86 1.13 4.41
C ALA A 30 -4.62 0.86 3.10
N HIS A 31 -3.94 0.86 1.96
CA HIS A 31 -4.56 0.57 0.67
C HIS A 31 -5.10 -0.86 0.60
N LEU A 32 -4.33 -1.85 1.05
CA LEU A 32 -4.77 -3.26 1.04
C LEU A 32 -6.00 -3.48 1.94
N LYS A 33 -6.05 -2.79 3.09
CA LYS A 33 -7.20 -2.86 4.00
C LYS A 33 -8.47 -2.31 3.35
N GLU A 34 -8.38 -1.17 2.66
CA GLU A 34 -9.52 -0.58 1.95
C GLU A 34 -9.95 -1.43 0.75
N ILE A 35 -9.01 -2.00 -0.02
CA ILE A 35 -9.32 -2.94 -1.10
C ILE A 35 -10.10 -4.15 -0.56
N LYS A 36 -9.64 -4.76 0.53
CA LYS A 36 -10.33 -5.89 1.17
C LYS A 36 -11.74 -5.52 1.62
N LYS A 37 -11.90 -4.33 2.20
CA LYS A 37 -13.20 -3.80 2.63
C LYS A 37 -14.14 -3.66 1.44
N VAL A 38 -13.68 -3.06 0.35
CA VAL A 38 -14.47 -2.88 -0.88
C VAL A 38 -14.90 -4.21 -1.51
N ILE A 39 -14.00 -5.19 -1.60
CA ILE A 39 -14.33 -6.54 -2.11
C ILE A 39 -15.42 -7.17 -1.24
N THR A 40 -15.29 -7.06 0.07
CA THR A 40 -16.22 -7.68 1.03
C THR A 40 -17.58 -7.01 1.02
N GLU A 41 -17.63 -5.67 1.06
CA GLU A 41 -18.86 -4.90 1.22
C GLU A 41 -19.61 -4.68 -0.10
N LYS A 42 -18.89 -4.54 -1.22
CA LYS A 42 -19.47 -4.20 -2.51
C LYS A 42 -19.46 -5.35 -3.52
N HIS A 43 -18.93 -6.52 -3.12
CA HIS A 43 -18.80 -7.72 -3.96
C HIS A 43 -18.17 -7.42 -5.33
N ILE A 44 -17.22 -6.48 -5.34
CA ILE A 44 -16.51 -6.09 -6.56
C ILE A 44 -15.48 -7.16 -6.85
N ASN A 45 -15.51 -7.69 -8.09
CA ASN A 45 -14.48 -8.58 -8.58
C ASN A 45 -13.26 -7.75 -9.04
N ILE A 46 -12.35 -7.49 -8.10
CA ILE A 46 -11.06 -6.81 -8.31
C ILE A 46 -10.05 -7.84 -8.81
#